data_AF-A0A661QGI4-F1
#
_entry.id   AF-A0A661QGI4-F1
#
_cell.length_a   1.000
_cell.length_b   1.000
_cell.length_c   1.000
_cell.angle_alpha   90.00
_cell.angle_beta   90.00
_cell.angle_gamma   90.00
#
_symmetry.space_group_name_H-M   'P 1'
#
loop_
_entity.id
_entity.type
_entity.pdbx_description
1 polymer ?
#
loop_
_entity_poly.entity_id
_entity_poly.type
_entity_poly.pdbx_seq_one_letter_code
_entity_poly.pdbx_strand_id
1 'polypeptide(L)'
;MQNTVIKLTEIKKKLTRLPVDKLDEVEDFLGFLLSRHKKRGGAVVQMKGIWAGKGFERIDIQKEIKRARKNLSKSILKRGA
;
A
#
# COMPACT_ATOMS: atom_id res chain seq x y z
N MET A 1 14.34 24.48 7.17
CA MET A 1 13.63 24.60 5.87
C MET A 1 14.28 25.62 4.92
N GLN A 2 14.73 26.80 5.38
CA GLN A 2 15.39 27.81 4.52
C GLN A 2 16.61 27.27 3.75
N ASN A 3 17.49 26.51 4.41
CA ASN A 3 18.67 25.90 3.74
C ASN A 3 18.32 24.94 2.60
N THR A 4 17.17 24.25 2.66
CA THR A 4 16.75 23.31 1.62
C THR A 4 16.27 24.05 0.36
N VAL A 5 15.59 25.18 0.55
CA VAL A 5 15.11 26.05 -0.55
C VAL A 5 16.29 26.72 -1.27
N ILE A 6 17.31 27.16 -0.52
CA ILE A 6 18.54 27.73 -1.08
C ILE A 6 19.26 26.70 -1.96
N LYS A 7 19.48 25.48 -1.44
CA LYS A 7 20.11 24.39 -2.21
C LYS A 7 19.34 24.03 -3.48
N LEU A 8 18.01 23.98 -3.43
CA LEU A 8 17.19 23.69 -4.61
C LEU A 8 17.34 24.78 -5.69
N THR A 9 17.40 26.04 -5.26
CA THR A 9 17.56 27.19 -6.16
C THR A 9 18.92 27.18 -6.85
N GLU A 10 19.98 26.84 -6.13
CA GLU A 10 21.33 26.70 -6.69
C GLU A 10 21.42 25.57 -7.71
N ILE A 11 20.81 24.42 -7.41
CA ILE A 11 20.78 23.26 -8.33
C ILE A 11 20.06 23.63 -9.63
N LYS A 12 18.90 24.29 -9.55
CA LYS A 12 18.16 24.75 -10.73
C LYS A 12 19.00 25.69 -11.60
N LYS A 13 19.70 26.65 -11.00
CA LYS A 13 20.59 27.57 -11.73
C LYS A 13 21.74 26.85 -12.44
N LYS A 14 22.28 25.78 -11.85
CA LYS A 14 23.33 24.97 -12.48
C LYS A 14 22.78 24.16 -13.65
N LEU A 15 21.60 23.56 -13.49
CA LEU A 15 20.92 22.80 -14.55
C LEU A 15 20.61 23.67 -15.78
N THR A 16 20.19 24.92 -15.58
CA THR A 16 19.91 25.85 -16.71
C THR A 16 21.12 26.26 -17.53
N ARG A 17 22.34 26.03 -17.02
CA ARG A 17 23.61 26.40 -17.68
C ARG A 17 24.30 25.21 -18.34
N LEU A 18 23.67 24.03 -18.32
CA LEU A 18 24.26 22.84 -18.89
C LEU A 18 24.25 22.91 -20.43
N PRO A 19 25.34 22.45 -21.07
CA PRO A 19 25.36 22.21 -22.50
C PRO A 19 24.30 21.20 -22.92
N VAL A 20 23.75 21.36 -24.13
CA VAL A 20 22.66 20.51 -24.65
C VAL A 20 23.09 19.04 -24.74
N ASP A 21 24.35 18.78 -25.10
CA ASP A 21 24.96 17.45 -25.19
C ASP A 21 25.09 16.72 -23.85
N LYS A 22 24.80 17.39 -22.73
CA LYS A 22 24.81 16.82 -21.39
C LYS A 22 23.42 16.57 -20.80
N LEU A 23 22.36 16.93 -21.52
CA LEU A 23 20.99 16.75 -21.02
C LEU A 23 20.61 15.28 -20.85
N ASP A 24 21.01 14.42 -21.79
CA ASP A 24 20.73 12.97 -21.72
C ASP A 24 21.41 12.32 -20.50
N GLU A 25 22.67 12.69 -20.24
CA GLU A 25 23.44 12.20 -19.07
C GLU A 25 22.78 12.63 -17.74
N VAL A 26 22.19 13.83 -17.71
CA VAL A 26 21.44 14.33 -16.55
C VAL A 26 20.12 13.58 -16.38
N GLU A 27 19.40 13.31 -17.47
CA GLU A 27 18.15 12.55 -17.44
C GLU A 27 18.37 11.13 -16.91
N ASP A 28 19.41 10.45 -17.40
CA ASP A 28 19.81 9.12 -16.92
C ASP A 28 20.16 9.12 -15.43
N PHE A 29 20.94 10.12 -14.98
CA PHE A 29 21.33 10.25 -13.58
C PHE A 29 20.12 10.52 -12.66
N LEU A 30 19.18 11.36 -13.10
CA LEU A 30 17.93 11.61 -12.38
C LEU A 30 17.07 10.34 -12.32
N GLY A 31 16.97 9.60 -13.42
CA GLY A 31 16.32 8.29 -13.49
C GLY A 31 16.90 7.32 -12.46
N PHE A 32 18.22 7.22 -12.38
CA PHE A 32 18.92 6.40 -11.38
C PHE A 32 18.59 6.82 -9.94
N LEU A 33 18.67 8.12 -9.62
CA LEU A 33 18.37 8.62 -8.28
C LEU A 33 16.90 8.34 -7.87
N LEU A 34 15.95 8.57 -8.78
CA LEU A 34 14.53 8.32 -8.56
C LEU A 34 14.23 6.82 -8.40
N SER A 35 14.91 5.96 -9.16
CA SER A 35 14.78 4.51 -9.04
C SER A 35 15.24 3.99 -7.66
N ARG A 36 16.29 4.60 -7.09
CA ARG A 36 16.78 4.28 -5.74
C ARG A 36 15.83 4.77 -4.65
N HIS A 37 15.21 5.93 -4.83
CA HIS A 37 14.18 6.43 -3.91
C HIS A 37 12.90 5.58 -3.96
N LYS A 38 12.65 4.86 -5.05
CA LYS A 38 11.50 3.94 -5.21
C LYS A 38 11.56 2.63 -4.40
N LYS A 39 12.46 2.49 -3.41
CA LYS A 39 12.41 1.38 -2.43
C LYS A 39 11.70 1.90 -1.17
N ARG A 40 10.53 1.41 -0.75
CA ARG A 40 10.01 0.05 -0.77
C ARG A 40 8.56 0.08 -1.26
N GLY A 41 8.24 -0.59 -2.37
CA GLY A 41 6.88 -1.12 -2.51
C GLY A 41 6.58 -1.88 -1.23
N GLY A 42 5.48 -1.53 -0.56
CA GLY A 42 5.14 -2.11 0.75
C GLY A 42 5.34 -3.61 0.70
N ALA A 43 6.07 -4.17 1.68
CA ALA A 43 6.32 -5.60 1.72
C ALA A 43 4.98 -6.31 1.54
N VAL A 44 4.88 -7.22 0.56
CA VAL A 44 3.72 -8.10 0.43
C VAL A 44 3.72 -8.96 1.69
N VAL A 45 2.99 -8.52 2.71
CA VAL A 45 2.83 -9.27 3.96
C VAL A 45 2.03 -10.50 3.58
N GLN A 46 2.69 -11.65 3.55
CA GLN A 46 2.01 -12.91 3.32
C GLN A 46 1.07 -13.15 4.51
N MET A 47 -0.23 -13.01 4.27
CA MET A 47 -1.25 -13.19 5.30
C MET A 47 -1.51 -14.67 5.66
N LYS A 48 -0.77 -15.58 5.03
CA LYS A 48 -0.88 -17.02 5.25
C LYS A 48 -0.48 -17.34 6.69
N GLY A 49 -1.42 -17.91 7.44
CA GLY A 49 -1.19 -18.33 8.83
C GLY A 49 -1.46 -17.24 9.88
N ILE A 50 -1.94 -16.05 9.53
CA ILE A 50 -2.30 -15.00 10.51
C ILE A 50 -3.30 -15.50 11.58
N TRP A 51 -4.20 -16.39 11.19
CA TRP A 51 -5.24 -16.93 12.07
C TRP A 51 -4.87 -18.27 12.72
N ALA A 52 -3.65 -18.77 12.48
CA ALA A 52 -3.19 -20.03 13.06
C ALA A 52 -3.09 -19.95 14.59
N GLY A 53 -3.63 -20.94 15.29
CA GLY A 53 -3.68 -21.01 16.75
C GLY A 53 -4.66 -20.03 17.41
N LYS A 54 -5.47 -19.31 16.62
CA LYS A 54 -6.47 -18.36 17.14
C LYS A 54 -7.86 -18.99 17.34
N GLY A 55 -8.00 -20.30 17.14
CA GLY A 55 -9.23 -21.05 17.42
C GLY A 55 -10.22 -21.10 16.25
N PHE A 56 -9.90 -20.46 15.12
CA PHE A 56 -10.67 -20.56 13.89
C PHE A 56 -10.65 -21.96 13.28
N GLU A 57 -9.66 -22.78 13.63
CA GLU A 57 -9.51 -24.17 13.20
C GLU A 57 -10.62 -25.07 13.74
N ARG A 58 -11.26 -24.67 14.85
CA ARG A 58 -12.31 -25.45 15.51
C ARG A 58 -13.72 -25.01 15.12
N ILE A 59 -13.85 -23.98 14.28
CA ILE A 59 -15.15 -23.46 13.87
C ILE A 59 -15.69 -24.28 12.70
N ASP A 60 -16.82 -24.96 12.93
CA ASP A 60 -17.62 -25.53 11.85
C ASP A 60 -18.47 -24.42 11.20
N ILE A 61 -17.92 -23.86 10.13
CA ILE A 61 -18.54 -22.75 9.40
C ILE A 61 -19.93 -23.14 8.87
N GLN A 62 -20.13 -24.38 8.44
CA GLN A 62 -21.42 -24.82 7.88
C GLN A 62 -22.50 -24.85 8.97
N LYS A 63 -22.15 -25.35 10.15
CA LYS A 63 -23.06 -25.38 11.31
C LYS A 63 -23.42 -23.97 11.76
N GLU A 64 -22.46 -23.05 11.79
CA GLU A 64 -22.71 -21.66 12.17
C GLU A 64 -23.57 -20.91 11.14
N ILE A 65 -23.34 -21.12 9.83
CA ILE A 65 -24.19 -20.57 8.77
C ILE A 65 -25.63 -21.09 8.92
N LYS A 66 -25.82 -22.39 9.17
CA LYS A 66 -27.14 -22.98 9.35
C LYS A 66 -27.87 -22.39 10.55
N ARG A 67 -27.17 -22.14 11.66
CA ARG A 67 -27.71 -21.46 12.85
C ARG A 67 -28.10 -20.01 12.54
N ALA A 68 -27.23 -19.26 11.88
CA ALA A 68 -27.49 -17.89 11.50
C ALA A 68 -28.73 -17.78 10.61
N ARG A 69 -28.87 -18.64 9.60
CA ARG A 69 -30.06 -18.72 8.73
C ARG A 69 -31.33 -19.00 9.54
N LYS A 70 -31.30 -19.99 10.44
CA LYS A 70 -32.44 -20.34 11.30
C LYS A 70 -32.86 -19.17 12.19
N ASN A 71 -31.90 -18.44 12.75
CA ASN A 71 -32.17 -17.27 13.58
C ASN A 71 -32.75 -16.12 12.75
N LEU A 72 -32.23 -15.90 11.55
CA LEU A 72 -32.76 -14.91 10.61
C LEU A 72 -34.21 -15.22 10.25
N SER A 73 -34.53 -16.45 9.85
CA SER A 73 -35.89 -16.87 9.54
C SER A 73 -36.84 -16.65 10.72
N LYS A 74 -36.41 -17.00 11.94
CA LYS A 74 -37.20 -16.73 13.16
C LYS A 74 -37.41 -15.24 13.41
N SER A 75 -36.40 -14.40 13.18
CA SER A 75 -36.53 -12.94 13.37
C SER A 75 -37.47 -12.30 12.36
N ILE A 76 -37.48 -12.78 11.11
CA ILE A 76 -38.38 -12.32 10.06
C ILE A 76 -39.82 -12.73 10.40
N LEU A 77 -40.03 -14.00 10.80
CA LEU A 77 -41.33 -14.51 11.21
C LEU A 77 -41.90 -13.77 12.44
N LYS A 78 -41.05 -13.38 13.41
CA LYS A 78 -41.48 -12.58 14.57
C LYS A 78 -41.80 -11.11 14.27
N ARG A 79 -41.36 -10.58 13.13
CA ARG A 79 -41.66 -9.20 12.70
C ARG A 79 -42.87 -9.12 11.77
N GLY A 80 -43.29 -10.24 11.19
CA GLY A 80 -44.45 -10.34 10.32
C GLY A 80 -45.73 -10.86 10.99
N ALA A 81 -45.72 -11.03 12.31
CA ALA A 81 -46.85 -11.41 13.15
C ALA A 81 -47.22 -10.27 14.08
#